data_AF-A0ABC9EWV4-F1
#
_entry.id   AF-A0ABC9EWV4-F1
#
_cell.length_a   1.000
_cell.length_b   1.000
_cell.length_c   1.000
_cell.angle_alpha   90.00
_cell.angle_beta   90.00
_cell.angle_gamma   90.00
#
_symmetry.space_group_name_H-M   'P 1'
#
loop_
_entity.id
_entity.type
_entity.pdbx_description
1 polymer ?
#
loop_
_entity_poly.entity_id
_entity_poly.type
_entity_poly.pdbx_seq_one_letter_code
_entity_poly.pdbx_strand_id
1 'polypeptide(L)'
;MATRAWAAATAALSPPLLTRGSCSRAPSASPARRSAVTGLQLRSRRPRPAKFVCRRAKNAGYEDYKFPDPIPEFAEQETSKFREHMAWRLEQKKDDYFGEHVEEIVDICTQILGTFLENDYCGPGTLLVHPFLDMKGEIKERGLPGAPQAARAAIAWAEKNIDKDWKAWTGEY
;
A
#
# COMPACT_ATOMS: atom_id res chain seq x y z
N MET A 1 51.40 56.36 -6.81
CA MET A 1 50.63 57.28 -7.65
C MET A 1 50.44 56.68 -9.04
N ALA A 2 49.65 57.34 -9.90
CA ALA A 2 49.34 57.00 -11.30
C ALA A 2 48.33 55.86 -11.53
N THR A 3 47.42 56.12 -12.47
CA THR A 3 46.21 55.36 -12.82
C THR A 3 46.03 55.34 -14.34
N ARG A 4 45.38 54.31 -14.92
CA ARG A 4 44.54 54.24 -16.16
C ARG A 4 44.57 52.78 -16.71
N ALA A 5 43.52 52.14 -17.26
CA ALA A 5 42.47 52.52 -18.23
C ALA A 5 43.01 52.72 -19.67
N TRP A 6 42.45 52.19 -20.77
CA TRP A 6 41.26 51.35 -21.05
C TRP A 6 41.71 49.94 -21.55
N ALA A 7 41.00 49.05 -22.29
CA ALA A 7 39.76 49.08 -23.10
C ALA A 7 39.06 47.69 -23.17
N ALA A 8 38.28 47.41 -24.23
CA ALA A 8 37.42 46.23 -24.37
C ALA A 8 37.53 45.53 -25.76
N ALA A 9 37.11 44.26 -25.82
CA ALA A 9 36.82 43.51 -27.06
C ALA A 9 35.74 42.43 -26.79
N THR A 10 35.04 41.99 -27.84
CA THR A 10 33.81 41.16 -27.72
C THR A 10 33.94 39.78 -28.35
N ALA A 11 33.33 38.75 -27.74
CA ALA A 11 33.06 37.48 -28.42
C ALA A 11 31.74 36.81 -27.94
N ALA A 12 31.09 36.17 -28.91
CA ALA A 12 29.87 35.36 -28.85
C ALA A 12 30.03 34.11 -27.93
N LEU A 13 29.00 33.30 -27.60
CA LEU A 13 27.88 32.79 -28.43
C LEU A 13 26.58 32.58 -27.64
N SER A 14 25.45 32.64 -28.35
CA SER A 14 24.14 32.18 -27.86
C SER A 14 23.66 30.96 -28.66
N PRO A 15 23.08 29.92 -28.03
CA PRO A 15 22.54 28.77 -28.75
C PRO A 15 21.21 29.09 -29.46
N PRO A 16 20.95 28.56 -30.66
CA PRO A 16 19.74 28.86 -31.43
C PRO A 16 18.53 28.05 -30.99
N LEU A 17 17.34 28.65 -31.11
CA LEU A 17 16.05 27.98 -30.99
C LEU A 17 15.78 27.09 -32.21
N LEU A 18 15.50 25.81 -32.02
CA LEU A 18 15.05 24.91 -33.09
C LEU A 18 13.53 24.87 -33.21
N THR A 19 13.05 24.75 -34.44
CA THR A 19 11.68 25.09 -34.82
C THR A 19 10.72 23.90 -34.91
N ARG A 20 9.47 24.20 -34.56
CA ARG A 20 8.24 23.41 -34.77
C ARG A 20 8.14 22.88 -36.21
N GLY A 21 8.45 21.60 -36.41
CA GLY A 21 8.17 20.86 -37.65
C GLY A 21 6.76 20.28 -37.65
N SER A 22 6.04 20.37 -38.78
CA SER A 22 4.68 19.87 -38.95
C SER A 22 4.59 18.93 -40.15
N CYS A 23 4.14 17.69 -39.95
CA CYS A 23 3.98 16.67 -40.99
C CYS A 23 2.54 16.17 -41.04
N SER A 24 1.96 16.10 -42.25
CA SER A 24 0.56 15.71 -42.48
C SER A 24 0.41 14.35 -43.16
N ARG A 25 -0.80 13.79 -43.05
CA ARG A 25 -1.38 12.69 -43.87
C ARG A 25 -1.01 12.79 -45.37
N ALA A 26 -1.04 11.73 -46.19
CA ALA A 26 -1.18 10.26 -46.10
C ALA A 26 -1.08 9.74 -47.56
N PRO A 27 -1.66 8.59 -47.99
CA PRO A 27 -1.72 7.24 -47.42
C PRO A 27 -0.83 6.24 -48.22
N SER A 28 -0.75 4.98 -47.81
CA SER A 28 -0.27 3.87 -48.65
C SER A 28 -1.25 2.70 -48.60
N ALA A 29 -1.51 2.06 -49.75
CA ALA A 29 -2.59 1.09 -49.92
C ALA A 29 -2.14 -0.36 -49.69
N SER A 30 -2.98 -1.16 -49.04
CA SER A 30 -2.69 -2.55 -48.68
C SER A 30 -3.16 -3.55 -49.77
N PRO A 31 -2.37 -4.61 -50.06
CA PRO A 31 -2.91 -5.86 -50.59
C PRO A 31 -3.56 -6.64 -49.44
N ALA A 32 -4.89 -6.73 -49.43
CA ALA A 32 -5.63 -7.36 -48.32
C ALA A 32 -5.53 -8.90 -48.35
N ARG A 33 -4.56 -9.47 -47.62
CA ARG A 33 -4.46 -10.93 -47.41
C ARG A 33 -5.60 -11.39 -46.51
N ARG A 34 -6.67 -11.94 -47.10
CA ARG A 34 -7.87 -12.42 -46.39
C ARG A 34 -7.58 -13.68 -45.57
N SER A 35 -7.03 -13.51 -44.37
CA SER A 35 -7.13 -14.54 -43.33
C SER A 35 -8.60 -14.70 -42.95
N ALA A 36 -9.19 -15.86 -43.25
CA ALA A 36 -10.54 -16.18 -42.82
C ALA A 36 -10.55 -16.40 -41.30
N VAL A 37 -10.79 -15.33 -40.53
CA VAL A 37 -11.05 -15.43 -39.10
C VAL A 37 -12.41 -16.08 -38.93
N THR A 38 -12.42 -17.41 -38.78
CA THR A 38 -13.63 -18.18 -38.45
C THR A 38 -14.16 -17.66 -37.13
N GLY A 39 -15.21 -16.83 -37.21
CA GLY A 39 -15.68 -16.05 -36.08
C GLY A 39 -16.18 -16.94 -34.95
N LEU A 40 -15.36 -17.11 -33.91
CA LEU A 40 -15.78 -17.64 -32.62
C LEU A 40 -16.69 -16.60 -31.95
N GLN A 41 -17.95 -16.56 -32.42
CA GLN A 41 -19.03 -15.89 -31.72
C GLN A 41 -19.16 -16.55 -30.34
N LEU A 42 -18.59 -15.89 -29.33
CA LEU A 42 -18.92 -16.12 -27.93
C LEU A 42 -20.40 -15.76 -27.76
N ARG A 43 -21.27 -16.76 -28.00
CA ARG A 43 -22.71 -16.65 -27.79
C ARG A 43 -22.92 -16.39 -26.30
N SER A 44 -23.13 -15.12 -25.95
CA SER A 44 -23.54 -14.68 -24.63
C SER A 44 -24.88 -15.34 -24.28
N ARG A 45 -24.81 -16.54 -23.72
CA ARG A 45 -25.94 -17.20 -23.08
C ARG A 45 -26.24 -16.37 -21.85
N ARG A 46 -27.38 -15.64 -21.85
CA ARG A 46 -27.90 -15.01 -20.64
C ARG A 46 -27.81 -16.03 -19.50
N PRO A 47 -27.18 -15.71 -18.37
CA PRO A 47 -27.15 -16.61 -17.23
C PRO A 47 -28.58 -17.04 -16.90
N ARG A 48 -28.84 -18.35 -16.89
CA ARG A 48 -30.07 -18.84 -16.27
C ARG A 48 -29.99 -18.44 -14.80
N PRO A 49 -31.04 -17.88 -14.19
CA PRO A 49 -31.04 -17.61 -12.76
C PRO A 49 -31.07 -18.96 -12.02
N ALA A 50 -29.87 -19.52 -11.81
CA ALA A 50 -29.68 -20.62 -10.89
C ALA A 50 -30.13 -20.13 -9.52
N LYS A 51 -31.07 -20.85 -8.90
CA LYS A 51 -31.48 -20.58 -7.53
C LYS A 51 -30.33 -21.00 -6.61
N PHE A 52 -29.38 -20.09 -6.40
CA PHE A 52 -28.32 -20.22 -5.40
C PHE A 52 -28.94 -20.16 -4.00
N VAL A 53 -29.58 -21.26 -3.61
CA VAL A 53 -30.05 -21.46 -2.24
C VAL A 53 -28.82 -21.72 -1.39
N CYS A 54 -28.33 -20.68 -0.72
CA CYS A 54 -27.34 -20.80 0.34
C CYS A 54 -27.92 -21.70 1.44
N ARG A 55 -27.60 -23.00 1.38
CA ARG A 55 -27.91 -23.93 2.46
C ARG A 55 -27.00 -23.57 3.64
N ARG A 56 -27.56 -22.83 4.61
CA ARG A 56 -26.99 -22.68 5.95
C ARG A 56 -26.59 -24.07 6.45
N ALA A 57 -25.36 -24.21 6.96
CA ALA A 57 -24.92 -25.47 7.54
C ALA A 57 -25.89 -25.87 8.66
N LYS A 58 -26.35 -27.12 8.66
CA LYS A 58 -27.38 -27.60 9.62
C LYS A 58 -26.96 -27.47 11.08
N ASN A 59 -25.65 -27.38 11.32
CA ASN A 59 -25.02 -27.33 12.64
C ASN A 59 -24.63 -25.91 13.04
N ALA A 60 -24.83 -24.90 12.18
CA ALA A 60 -24.53 -23.50 12.49
C ALA A 60 -25.68 -22.90 13.31
N GLY A 61 -25.70 -23.18 14.61
CA GLY A 61 -26.41 -22.36 15.59
C GLY A 61 -25.91 -20.91 15.51
N TYR A 62 -26.77 -19.96 15.89
CA TYR A 62 -26.35 -18.55 15.97
C TYR A 62 -25.61 -18.26 17.30
N GLU A 63 -25.92 -19.04 18.33
CA GLU A 63 -25.45 -18.83 19.71
C GLU A 63 -24.03 -19.38 19.99
N ASP A 64 -23.57 -20.35 19.18
CA ASP A 64 -22.35 -21.12 19.46
C ASP A 64 -21.05 -20.41 19.07
N TYR A 65 -21.11 -19.44 18.14
CA TYR A 65 -19.94 -18.71 17.66
C TYR A 65 -19.82 -17.36 18.35
N LYS A 66 -19.03 -17.32 19.41
CA LYS A 66 -18.51 -16.09 20.00
C LYS A 66 -17.07 -15.89 19.51
N PHE A 67 -16.74 -14.67 19.10
CA PHE A 67 -15.33 -14.28 19.05
C PHE A 67 -14.78 -14.24 20.49
N PRO A 68 -13.53 -14.67 20.72
CA PRO A 68 -12.89 -14.53 22.02
C PRO A 68 -12.68 -13.05 22.37
N ASP A 69 -12.72 -12.71 23.65
CA ASP A 69 -12.33 -11.37 24.11
C ASP A 69 -10.84 -11.09 23.79
N PRO A 70 -10.43 -9.82 23.61
CA PRO A 70 -9.03 -9.45 23.42
C PRO A 70 -8.13 -9.93 24.57
N ILE A 71 -6.87 -10.26 24.25
CA ILE A 71 -5.88 -10.81 25.21
C ILE A 71 -4.72 -9.81 25.36
N PRO A 72 -4.63 -9.05 26.47
CA PRO A 72 -3.60 -8.02 26.66
C PRO A 72 -2.17 -8.56 26.59
N GLU A 73 -1.90 -9.76 27.11
CA GLU A 73 -0.57 -10.38 27.09
C GLU A 73 -0.11 -10.76 25.67
N PHE A 74 -1.07 -11.13 24.81
CA PHE A 74 -0.81 -11.31 23.37
C PHE A 74 -0.56 -9.96 22.71
N ALA A 75 -1.37 -8.94 23.03
CA ALA A 75 -1.24 -7.60 22.48
C ALA A 75 0.13 -6.98 22.79
N GLU A 76 0.62 -7.07 24.03
CA GLU A 76 1.93 -6.55 24.43
C GLU A 76 3.08 -7.26 23.66
N GLN A 77 3.03 -8.59 23.57
CA GLN A 77 4.07 -9.35 22.86
C GLN A 77 4.06 -9.04 21.36
N GLU A 78 2.89 -9.06 20.72
CA GLU A 78 2.76 -8.87 19.27
C GLU A 78 3.09 -7.42 18.86
N THR A 79 2.73 -6.44 19.71
CA THR A 79 3.12 -5.02 19.55
C THR A 79 4.62 -4.82 19.68
N SER A 80 5.29 -5.59 20.56
CA SER A 80 6.75 -5.55 20.70
C SER A 80 7.46 -6.06 19.44
N LYS A 81 7.06 -7.23 18.91
CA LYS A 81 7.55 -7.75 17.61
C LYS A 81 7.29 -6.77 16.47
N PHE A 82 6.13 -6.11 16.49
CA PHE A 82 5.76 -5.12 15.48
C PHE A 82 6.67 -3.89 15.52
N ARG A 83 6.95 -3.33 16.70
CA ARG A 83 7.84 -2.16 16.85
C ARG A 83 9.23 -2.45 16.32
N GLU A 84 9.81 -3.60 16.69
CA GLU A 84 11.11 -4.07 16.18
C GLU A 84 11.10 -4.20 14.65
N HIS A 85 10.06 -4.84 14.09
CA HIS A 85 9.95 -4.99 12.64
C HIS A 85 9.81 -3.65 11.92
N MET A 86 8.98 -2.74 12.45
CA MET A 86 8.76 -1.42 11.85
C MET A 86 10.05 -0.59 11.88
N ALA A 87 10.77 -0.54 13.01
CA ALA A 87 12.07 0.13 13.09
C ALA A 87 13.06 -0.41 12.04
N TRP A 88 13.25 -1.73 12.01
CA TRP A 88 14.09 -2.39 11.00
C TRP A 88 13.62 -2.11 9.57
N ARG A 89 12.30 -2.06 9.33
CA ARG A 89 11.71 -1.97 7.98
C ARG A 89 11.65 -0.56 7.42
N LEU A 90 11.50 0.45 8.27
CA LEU A 90 11.46 1.85 7.84
C LEU A 90 12.89 2.42 7.68
N GLU A 91 13.83 2.04 8.54
CA GLU A 91 15.24 2.47 8.44
C GLU A 91 15.89 2.04 7.12
N GLN A 92 15.53 0.86 6.59
CA GLN A 92 15.91 0.40 5.23
C GLN A 92 15.52 1.36 4.08
N LYS A 93 14.64 2.32 4.35
CA LYS A 93 14.08 3.27 3.38
C LYS A 93 14.03 4.70 3.93
N LYS A 94 14.90 4.99 4.90
CA LYS A 94 15.03 6.29 5.57
C LYS A 94 15.08 7.42 4.54
N ASP A 95 16.08 7.37 3.67
CA ASP A 95 16.39 8.40 2.67
C ASP A 95 15.33 8.49 1.54
N ASP A 96 14.62 7.40 1.25
CA ASP A 96 13.57 7.35 0.22
C ASP A 96 12.28 8.07 0.66
N TYR A 97 11.86 7.90 1.92
CA TYR A 97 10.48 8.23 2.35
C TYR A 97 10.31 8.81 3.75
N PHE A 98 11.28 8.69 4.67
CA PHE A 98 11.05 8.93 6.11
C PHE A 98 11.96 10.01 6.72
N GLY A 99 13.14 10.24 6.15
CA GLY A 99 14.13 11.17 6.69
C GLY A 99 14.50 10.84 8.14
N GLU A 100 14.58 11.85 8.99
CA GLU A 100 14.93 11.68 10.41
C GLU A 100 13.75 11.17 11.27
N HIS A 101 12.52 11.13 10.73
CA HIS A 101 11.29 10.81 11.47
C HIS A 101 11.01 9.31 11.67
N VAL A 102 11.97 8.42 11.44
CA VAL A 102 11.76 6.96 11.51
C VAL A 102 11.21 6.53 12.87
N GLU A 103 11.80 6.98 13.98
CA GLU A 103 11.38 6.59 15.34
C GLU A 103 9.97 7.09 15.66
N GLU A 104 9.67 8.36 15.35
CA GLU A 104 8.35 8.95 15.57
C GLU A 104 7.23 8.22 14.79
N ILE A 105 7.51 7.86 13.53
CA ILE A 105 6.59 7.10 12.69
C ILE A 105 6.40 5.67 13.21
N VAL A 106 7.47 5.02 13.69
CA VAL A 106 7.41 3.70 14.32
C VAL A 106 6.54 3.74 15.57
N ASP A 107 6.71 4.75 16.43
CA ASP A 107 5.95 4.86 17.68
C ASP A 107 4.47 5.19 17.45
N ILE A 108 4.14 6.05 16.46
CA ILE A 108 2.75 6.26 16.01
C ILE A 108 2.12 4.94 15.53
N CYS A 109 2.81 4.21 14.66
CA CYS A 109 2.33 2.91 14.18
C CYS A 109 2.13 1.92 15.34
N THR A 110 3.08 1.88 16.27
CA THR A 110 3.09 0.93 17.40
C THR A 110 1.97 1.23 18.38
N GLN A 111 1.75 2.49 18.73
CA GLN A 111 0.65 2.91 19.59
C GLN A 111 -0.70 2.51 18.99
N ILE A 112 -0.93 2.83 17.72
CA ILE A 112 -2.23 2.57 17.06
C ILE A 112 -2.49 1.07 16.89
N LEU A 113 -1.49 0.27 16.53
CA LEU A 113 -1.67 -1.19 16.45
C LEU A 113 -1.87 -1.82 17.83
N GLY A 114 -1.10 -1.38 18.84
CA GLY A 114 -1.18 -1.91 20.20
C GLY A 114 -2.53 -1.65 20.84
N THR A 115 -3.06 -0.42 20.75
CA THR A 115 -4.41 -0.09 21.24
C THR A 115 -5.48 -0.96 20.56
N PHE A 116 -5.40 -1.19 19.25
CA PHE A 116 -6.31 -2.10 18.55
C PHE A 116 -6.17 -3.56 19.02
N LEU A 117 -4.95 -4.06 19.19
CA LEU A 117 -4.70 -5.44 19.64
C LEU A 117 -5.18 -5.69 21.08
N GLU A 118 -5.09 -4.68 21.94
CA GLU A 118 -5.50 -4.73 23.34
C GLU A 118 -7.03 -4.62 23.52
N ASN A 119 -7.73 -3.87 22.66
CA ASN A 119 -9.13 -3.48 22.89
C ASN A 119 -10.15 -4.03 21.87
N ASP A 120 -9.73 -4.33 20.63
CA ASP A 120 -10.64 -4.66 19.51
C ASP A 120 -10.31 -5.99 18.80
N TYR A 121 -9.09 -6.52 18.90
CA TYR A 121 -8.68 -7.72 18.18
C TYR A 121 -9.14 -9.01 18.87
N CYS A 122 -10.24 -9.55 18.35
CA CYS A 122 -10.91 -10.75 18.86
C CYS A 122 -10.49 -12.02 18.09
N GLY A 123 -9.19 -12.20 17.84
CA GLY A 123 -8.63 -13.39 17.21
C GLY A 123 -8.73 -13.47 15.67
N PRO A 124 -8.42 -14.63 15.07
CA PRO A 124 -8.05 -14.73 13.66
C PRO A 124 -9.16 -14.34 12.70
N GLY A 125 -8.83 -13.52 11.70
CA GLY A 125 -9.78 -12.96 10.74
C GLY A 125 -10.55 -11.73 11.25
N THR A 126 -10.32 -11.25 12.48
CA THR A 126 -10.91 -10.00 12.99
C THR A 126 -10.03 -8.77 12.77
N LEU A 127 -8.83 -8.93 12.20
CA LEU A 127 -7.90 -7.84 11.90
C LEU A 127 -8.56 -6.76 11.00
N LEU A 128 -8.84 -5.59 11.58
CA LEU A 128 -9.54 -4.51 10.90
C LEU A 128 -8.60 -3.66 10.03
N VAL A 129 -9.17 -3.01 9.02
CA VAL A 129 -8.44 -2.04 8.19
C VAL A 129 -8.24 -0.68 8.87
N HIS A 130 -9.11 -0.32 9.83
CA HIS A 130 -9.14 1.00 10.46
C HIS A 130 -7.79 1.42 11.07
N PRO A 131 -7.10 0.61 11.91
CA PRO A 131 -5.81 1.00 12.48
C PRO A 131 -4.78 1.45 11.43
N PHE A 132 -4.76 0.82 10.25
CA PHE A 132 -3.83 1.18 9.17
C PHE A 132 -4.26 2.44 8.39
N LEU A 133 -5.55 2.78 8.40
CA LEU A 133 -6.05 4.08 7.92
C LEU A 133 -5.69 5.18 8.93
N ASP A 134 -5.84 4.89 10.22
CA ASP A 134 -5.59 5.83 11.31
C ASP A 134 -4.10 6.15 11.44
N MET A 135 -3.21 5.15 11.33
CA MET A 135 -1.76 5.35 11.16
C MET A 135 -1.45 6.35 10.03
N LYS A 136 -2.06 6.15 8.86
CA LYS A 136 -1.85 7.03 7.70
C LYS A 136 -2.44 8.42 7.93
N GLY A 137 -3.53 8.54 8.69
CA GLY A 137 -4.11 9.80 9.14
C GLY A 137 -3.16 10.56 10.05
N GLU A 138 -2.83 9.96 11.20
CA GLU A 138 -2.01 10.53 12.27
C GLU A 138 -0.63 11.00 11.76
N ILE A 139 0.09 10.16 11.00
CA ILE A 139 1.39 10.52 10.42
C ILE A 139 1.23 11.75 9.49
N LYS A 140 0.18 11.78 8.67
CA LYS A 140 -0.07 12.89 7.73
C LYS A 140 -0.50 14.16 8.46
N GLU A 141 -1.28 14.07 9.53
CA GLU A 141 -1.79 15.21 10.29
C GLU A 141 -0.72 15.86 11.16
N ARG A 142 0.25 15.07 11.65
CA ARG A 142 1.51 15.57 12.23
C ARG A 142 2.49 16.14 11.17
N GLY A 143 2.15 16.06 9.88
CA GLY A 143 2.98 16.55 8.77
C GLY A 143 4.18 15.68 8.42
N LEU A 144 4.25 14.46 8.97
CA LEU A 144 5.38 13.56 8.82
C LEU A 144 5.41 12.88 7.43
N PRO A 145 6.60 12.59 6.88
CA PRO A 145 6.75 12.01 5.56
C PRO A 145 6.38 10.51 5.54
N GLY A 146 6.19 9.94 4.34
CA GLY A 146 6.08 8.49 4.17
C GLY A 146 4.81 7.80 4.71
N ALA A 147 3.78 8.54 5.15
CA ALA A 147 2.55 7.98 5.73
C ALA A 147 1.94 6.76 4.98
N PRO A 148 1.71 6.79 3.65
CA PRO A 148 1.17 5.62 2.94
C PRO A 148 2.20 4.50 2.71
N GLN A 149 3.49 4.74 2.91
CA GLN A 149 4.53 3.70 2.91
C GLN A 149 4.59 2.99 4.28
N ALA A 150 4.51 3.75 5.39
CA ALA A 150 4.47 3.22 6.75
C ALA A 150 3.24 2.31 6.96
N ALA A 151 2.04 2.80 6.66
CA ALA A 151 0.81 2.00 6.76
C ALA A 151 0.85 0.73 5.88
N ARG A 152 1.46 0.78 4.69
CA ARG A 152 1.64 -0.41 3.83
C ARG A 152 2.69 -1.39 4.35
N ALA A 153 3.72 -0.91 5.06
CA ALA A 153 4.66 -1.80 5.76
C ALA A 153 3.96 -2.50 6.92
N ALA A 154 3.14 -1.76 7.68
CA ALA A 154 2.37 -2.29 8.80
C ALA A 154 1.38 -3.39 8.36
N ILE A 155 0.55 -3.13 7.34
CA ILE A 155 -0.36 -4.13 6.75
C ILE A 155 0.41 -5.39 6.33
N ALA A 156 1.50 -5.22 5.57
CA ALA A 156 2.27 -6.33 5.01
C ALA A 156 3.08 -7.14 6.06
N TRP A 157 3.12 -6.69 7.31
CA TRP A 157 3.57 -7.46 8.48
C TRP A 157 2.37 -8.10 9.19
N ALA A 158 1.32 -7.33 9.46
CA ALA A 158 0.12 -7.76 10.18
C ALA A 158 -0.56 -8.98 9.53
N GLU A 159 -0.71 -8.96 8.21
CA GLU A 159 -1.24 -10.06 7.37
C GLU A 159 -0.48 -11.39 7.53
N LYS A 160 0.73 -11.41 8.11
CA LYS A 160 1.62 -12.58 8.17
C LYS A 160 1.91 -13.09 9.57
N ASN A 161 1.70 -12.27 10.59
CA ASN A 161 2.12 -12.57 11.97
C ASN A 161 0.91 -12.70 12.89
N ILE A 162 0.12 -11.63 13.09
CA ILE A 162 -0.96 -11.57 14.09
C ILE A 162 -1.89 -12.79 14.04
N ASP A 163 -2.43 -13.10 12.85
CA ASP A 163 -3.37 -14.20 12.59
C ASP A 163 -2.76 -15.61 12.73
N LYS A 164 -1.44 -15.71 12.70
CA LYS A 164 -0.63 -16.93 12.80
C LYS A 164 -0.14 -17.14 14.24
N ASP A 165 0.40 -16.10 14.85
CA ASP A 165 0.97 -16.11 16.19
C ASP A 165 -0.15 -16.24 17.24
N TRP A 166 -1.35 -15.71 16.99
CA TRP A 166 -2.53 -16.01 17.82
C TRP A 166 -2.84 -17.52 17.86
N LYS A 167 -2.80 -18.21 16.71
CA LYS A 167 -3.06 -19.67 16.65
C LYS A 167 -1.97 -20.46 17.37
N ALA A 168 -0.72 -20.01 17.26
CA ALA A 168 0.39 -20.56 18.04
C ALA A 168 0.25 -20.30 19.56
N TRP A 169 -0.39 -19.19 19.95
CA TRP A 169 -0.66 -18.80 21.33
C TRP A 169 -1.81 -19.59 21.96
N THR A 170 -2.94 -19.72 21.27
CA THR A 170 -4.13 -20.46 21.77
C THR A 170 -4.00 -21.97 21.65
N GLY A 171 -3.13 -22.48 20.78
CA GLY A 171 -2.92 -23.91 20.56
C GLY A 171 -4.02 -24.60 19.74
N GLU A 172 -4.90 -23.83 19.10
CA GLU A 172 -5.95 -24.35 18.22
C GLU A 172 -5.36 -24.75 16.84
N TYR A 173 -5.60 -26.00 16.43
CA TYR A 173 -5.02 -26.64 15.24
C TYR A 173 -6.03 -27.49 14.47
#